data_AF-W9RFX9-F1
#
_entry.id   AF-W9RFX9-F1
#
_cell.length_a   1.000
_cell.length_b   1.000
_cell.length_c   1.000
_cell.angle_alpha   90.00
_cell.angle_beta   90.00
_cell.angle_gamma   90.00
#
_symmetry.space_group_name_H-M   'P 1'
#
loop_
_entity.id
_entity.type
_entity.pdbx_description
1 polymer ?
#
loop_
_entity_poly.entity_id
_entity_poly.type
_entity_poly.pdbx_seq_one_letter_code
_entity_poly.pdbx_strand_id
1 'polypeptide(L)'
;MIRRYPSIFEVFSIPWPPMPLNATKLYPQLCVRLTPAAAALAAQELDYKAAISDTLAAKLQKLLMLSSHQRLLLSKLVHLAQDLGLPPNFRSRLCNDHPDKFKTVDTSYGRALELVFWDTNLVKTLPSPEVHSLGLIVERPLKFKQLRLRKGLNLKRRHQDFLLRFGEIPDICPYKTTAAELQKESIEAEKRACSVVREVLGMTIEKRTLIDHLTHFRKEFGLPNKLRGLIVRHPELFYVSLKGQRDSVLLVEGFDEKGRLLEKDKSLQIREKLMELVREGKRIRREKRRARTNTAEVDDINDTIVNFCETDDDYDNYDVGFENLFESECSDLEDDHDENGELLSYRDNAEFWTADVEPFLNGQAEQSLEPW
;
A
#
# COMPACT_ATOMS: atom_id res chain seq x y z
N MET A 1 10.80 -22.78 12.66
CA MET A 1 9.84 -21.88 11.95
C MET A 1 8.51 -22.56 11.63
N ILE A 2 8.49 -23.76 11.02
CA ILE A 2 7.26 -24.44 10.54
C ILE A 2 6.30 -24.81 11.68
N ARG A 3 6.83 -25.36 12.79
CA ARG A 3 6.04 -25.68 14.01
C ARG A 3 5.39 -24.46 14.69
N ARG A 4 5.71 -23.23 14.28
CA ARG A 4 5.12 -21.99 14.83
C ARG A 4 3.70 -21.72 14.28
N TYR A 5 3.33 -22.32 13.14
CA TYR A 5 2.03 -22.12 12.50
C TYR A 5 1.32 -23.45 12.21
N PRO A 6 0.81 -24.12 13.26
CA PRO A 6 0.20 -25.46 13.13
C PRO A 6 -1.11 -25.47 12.31
N SER A 7 -1.76 -24.31 12.16
CA SER A 7 -2.96 -24.14 11.32
C SER A 7 -2.65 -24.10 9.82
N ILE A 8 -1.40 -23.81 9.44
CA ILE A 8 -0.97 -23.67 8.03
C ILE A 8 -0.16 -24.88 7.60
N PHE A 9 0.76 -25.33 8.45
CA PHE A 9 1.67 -26.42 8.15
C PHE A 9 1.40 -27.62 9.04
N GLU A 10 1.26 -28.77 8.39
CA GLU A 10 1.19 -30.07 9.03
C GLU A 10 2.50 -30.82 8.77
N VAL A 11 3.11 -31.29 9.85
CA VAL A 11 4.32 -32.10 9.79
C VAL A 11 3.91 -33.57 9.87
N PHE A 12 4.35 -34.38 8.92
CA PHE A 12 4.04 -35.80 8.86
C PHE A 12 5.29 -36.60 8.48
N SER A 13 5.39 -37.83 8.97
CA SER A 13 6.55 -38.70 8.69
C SER A 13 6.18 -39.73 7.64
N ILE A 14 6.96 -39.80 6.56
CA ILE A 14 6.84 -40.87 5.56
C ILE A 14 7.84 -41.98 5.93
N PRO A 15 7.38 -43.17 6.34
CA PRO A 15 8.27 -44.25 6.74
C PRO A 15 9.08 -44.83 5.56
N TRP A 16 8.54 -44.76 4.34
CA TRP A 16 9.17 -45.29 3.12
C TRP A 16 9.10 -44.25 1.99
N PRO A 17 10.01 -43.26 1.93
CA PRO A 17 10.00 -42.26 0.88
C PRO A 17 10.38 -42.90 -0.47
N PRO A 18 9.66 -42.59 -1.57
CA PRO A 18 9.96 -43.14 -2.90
C PRO A 18 11.33 -42.69 -3.45
N MET A 19 11.88 -41.59 -2.91
CA MET A 19 13.20 -41.08 -3.27
C MET A 19 13.92 -40.63 -1.99
N PRO A 20 14.75 -41.47 -1.36
CA PRO A 20 15.45 -41.09 -0.13
C PRO A 20 16.49 -40.01 -0.44
N LEU A 21 16.36 -38.83 0.18
CA LEU A 21 17.36 -37.75 0.08
C LEU A 21 18.74 -38.17 0.63
N ASN A 22 18.75 -39.16 1.52
CA ASN A 22 19.95 -39.72 2.10
C ASN A 22 20.20 -41.10 1.49
N ALA A 23 21.22 -41.22 0.65
CA ALA A 23 21.53 -42.42 -0.14
C ALA A 23 21.87 -43.69 0.67
N THR A 24 21.85 -43.65 2.01
CA THR A 24 22.44 -44.71 2.85
C THR A 24 21.50 -45.32 3.88
N LYS A 25 20.35 -44.72 4.25
CA LYS A 25 19.48 -45.27 5.31
C LYS A 25 17.98 -44.97 5.11
N LEU A 26 17.16 -46.01 5.27
CA LEU A 26 15.69 -46.00 5.29
C LEU A 26 15.16 -45.46 6.64
N TYR A 27 15.36 -44.17 6.89
CA TYR A 27 14.76 -43.52 8.06
C TYR A 27 13.45 -42.81 7.68
N PRO A 28 12.47 -42.73 8.60
CA PRO A 28 11.26 -41.96 8.38
C PRO A 28 11.64 -40.51 8.03
N GLN A 29 11.20 -40.06 6.86
CA GLN A 29 11.46 -38.72 6.40
C GLN A 29 10.38 -37.79 6.93
N LEU A 30 10.80 -36.77 7.69
CA LEU A 30 9.92 -35.70 8.13
C LEU A 30 9.57 -34.82 6.92
N CYS A 31 8.30 -34.84 6.54
CA CYS A 31 7.74 -34.06 5.46
C CYS A 31 6.80 -32.99 6.02
N VAL A 32 6.61 -31.94 5.23
CA VAL A 32 5.72 -30.83 5.56
C VAL A 32 4.72 -30.68 4.44
N ARG A 33 3.43 -30.65 4.79
CA ARG A 33 2.35 -30.31 3.86
C ARG A 33 1.57 -29.13 4.38
N LEU A 34 0.82 -28.48 3.49
CA LEU A 34 -0.20 -27.54 3.90
C LEU A 34 -1.36 -28.29 4.53
N THR A 35 -1.97 -27.69 5.56
CA THR A 35 -3.25 -28.17 6.08
C THR A 35 -4.31 -28.11 4.97
N PRO A 36 -5.37 -28.95 5.03
CA PRO A 36 -6.42 -28.94 4.00
C PRO A 36 -7.05 -27.55 3.81
N ALA A 37 -7.21 -26.79 4.90
CA ALA A 37 -7.70 -25.41 4.86
C ALA A 37 -6.74 -24.47 4.12
N ALA A 38 -5.45 -24.51 4.44
CA ALA A 38 -4.43 -23.69 3.78
C ALA A 38 -4.24 -24.08 2.30
N ALA A 39 -4.29 -25.37 1.99
CA ALA A 39 -4.21 -25.88 0.62
C ALA A 39 -5.41 -25.42 -0.23
N ALA A 40 -6.63 -25.44 0.34
CA ALA A 40 -7.83 -24.95 -0.35
C ALA A 40 -7.75 -23.44 -0.65
N LEU A 41 -7.25 -22.63 0.29
CA LEU A 41 -7.03 -21.20 0.07
C LEU A 41 -5.96 -20.93 -1.00
N ALA A 42 -4.87 -21.70 -1.00
CA ALA A 42 -3.81 -21.57 -2.01
C ALA A 42 -4.32 -21.91 -3.42
N ALA A 43 -5.16 -22.95 -3.55
CA ALA A 43 -5.82 -23.29 -4.82
C ALA A 43 -6.75 -22.16 -5.28
N GLN A 44 -7.61 -21.65 -4.38
CA GLN A 44 -8.49 -20.51 -4.68
C GLN A 44 -7.72 -19.26 -5.12
N GLU A 45 -6.58 -18.98 -4.50
CA GLU A 45 -5.72 -17.85 -4.87
C GLU A 45 -5.15 -18.03 -6.29
N LEU A 46 -4.72 -19.24 -6.63
CA LEU A 46 -4.14 -19.55 -7.94
C LEU A 46 -5.20 -19.44 -9.06
N ASP A 47 -6.39 -20.01 -8.83
CA ASP A 47 -7.51 -19.94 -9.77
C ASP A 47 -7.96 -18.49 -9.99
N TYR A 48 -8.07 -17.71 -8.91
CA TYR A 48 -8.42 -16.30 -8.98
C TYR A 48 -7.37 -15.48 -9.74
N LYS A 49 -6.08 -15.72 -9.50
CA LYS A 49 -4.99 -15.05 -10.23
C LYS A 49 -5.01 -15.38 -11.72
N ALA A 50 -5.31 -16.63 -12.09
CA ALA A 50 -5.47 -17.01 -13.48
C ALA A 50 -6.65 -16.27 -14.14
N ALA A 51 -7.80 -16.20 -13.45
CA ALA A 51 -8.99 -15.52 -13.94
C ALA A 51 -8.82 -13.99 -14.12
N ILE A 52 -7.92 -13.37 -13.35
CA ILE A 52 -7.72 -11.91 -13.32
C ILE A 52 -6.50 -11.45 -14.10
N SER A 53 -5.72 -12.38 -14.64
CA SER A 53 -4.55 -12.11 -15.47
C SER A 53 -4.79 -11.02 -16.53
N ASP A 54 -5.87 -11.13 -17.31
CA ASP A 54 -6.23 -10.13 -18.33
C ASP A 54 -6.51 -8.74 -17.76
N THR A 55 -7.17 -8.68 -16.60
CA THR A 55 -7.45 -7.40 -15.94
C THR A 55 -6.19 -6.77 -15.34
N LEU A 56 -5.25 -7.58 -14.84
CA LEU A 56 -3.94 -7.08 -14.38
C LEU A 56 -3.13 -6.54 -15.55
N ALA A 57 -3.17 -7.24 -16.70
CA ALA A 57 -2.57 -6.75 -17.92
C ALA A 57 -3.20 -5.41 -18.35
N ALA A 58 -4.53 -5.27 -18.28
CA ALA A 58 -5.19 -4.00 -18.57
C ALA A 58 -4.78 -2.88 -17.58
N LYS A 59 -4.66 -3.17 -16.28
CA LYS A 59 -4.16 -2.21 -15.27
C LYS A 59 -2.72 -1.78 -15.57
N LEU A 60 -1.87 -2.73 -15.95
CA LEU A 60 -0.48 -2.44 -16.30
C LEU A 60 -0.36 -1.63 -17.60
N GLN A 61 -1.20 -1.93 -18.58
CA GLN A 61 -1.31 -1.16 -19.81
C GLN A 61 -1.71 0.28 -19.51
N LYS A 62 -2.73 0.50 -18.67
CA LYS A 62 -3.11 1.84 -18.19
C LYS A 62 -1.94 2.54 -17.50
N LEU A 63 -1.20 1.86 -16.64
CA LEU A 63 -0.03 2.43 -15.97
C LEU A 63 1.05 2.88 -16.96
N LEU A 64 1.33 2.09 -18.00
CA LEU A 64 2.26 2.48 -19.06
C LEU A 64 1.74 3.66 -19.87
N MET A 65 0.44 3.70 -20.15
CA MET A 65 -0.19 4.82 -20.86
C MET A 65 -0.11 6.15 -20.08
N LEU A 66 -0.03 6.11 -18.75
CA LEU A 66 0.21 7.30 -17.92
C LEU A 66 1.66 7.78 -17.98
N SER A 67 2.61 6.91 -18.35
CA SER A 67 4.03 7.26 -18.42
C SER A 67 4.32 8.07 -19.68
N SER A 68 5.15 9.10 -19.54
CA SER A 68 5.54 10.04 -20.61
C SER A 68 6.13 9.36 -21.85
N HIS A 69 6.90 8.29 -21.67
CA HIS A 69 7.54 7.55 -22.75
C HIS A 69 6.87 6.20 -23.04
N GLN A 70 5.73 5.90 -22.42
CA GLN A 70 5.06 4.59 -22.50
C GLN A 70 5.97 3.41 -22.15
N ARG A 71 6.96 3.70 -21.28
CA ARG A 71 8.06 2.80 -20.91
C ARG A 71 8.33 2.92 -19.41
N LEU A 72 8.43 1.79 -18.73
CA LEU A 72 8.77 1.73 -17.31
C LEU A 72 9.85 0.66 -17.06
N LEU A 73 10.87 1.02 -16.28
CA LEU A 73 11.92 0.10 -15.86
C LEU A 73 11.34 -1.06 -15.03
N LEU A 74 11.69 -2.30 -15.38
CA LEU A 74 11.21 -3.49 -14.67
C LEU A 74 11.69 -3.55 -13.23
N SER A 75 12.86 -2.99 -12.93
CA SER A 75 13.42 -2.87 -11.58
C SER A 75 12.61 -1.92 -10.70
N LYS A 76 12.06 -0.85 -11.28
CA LYS A 76 11.19 0.09 -10.58
C LYS A 76 9.82 -0.49 -10.36
N LEU A 77 9.28 -1.15 -11.40
CA LEU A 77 7.91 -1.67 -11.42
C LEU A 77 7.62 -2.63 -10.27
N VAL A 78 8.64 -3.34 -9.78
CA VAL A 78 8.59 -4.22 -8.61
C VAL A 78 7.99 -3.56 -7.39
N HIS A 79 8.31 -2.28 -7.14
CA HIS A 79 7.85 -1.57 -5.96
C HIS A 79 6.32 -1.35 -5.98
N LEU A 80 5.76 -1.06 -7.16
CA LEU A 80 4.30 -0.94 -7.35
C LEU A 80 3.62 -2.28 -7.66
N ALA A 81 4.38 -3.30 -8.07
CA ALA A 81 3.83 -4.59 -8.48
C ALA A 81 2.99 -5.24 -7.37
N GLN A 82 3.46 -5.17 -6.13
CA GLN A 82 2.74 -5.71 -4.99
C GLN A 82 1.44 -4.95 -4.71
N ASP A 83 1.45 -3.61 -4.83
CA ASP A 83 0.28 -2.76 -4.62
C ASP A 83 -0.78 -2.95 -5.72
N LEU A 84 -0.34 -3.25 -6.95
CA LEU A 84 -1.19 -3.55 -8.10
C LEU A 84 -1.72 -5.00 -8.14
N GLY A 85 -1.15 -5.89 -7.32
CA GLY A 85 -1.54 -7.31 -7.30
C GLY A 85 -0.83 -8.19 -8.31
N LEU A 86 0.29 -7.74 -8.88
CA LEU A 86 1.03 -8.53 -9.85
C LEU A 86 1.71 -9.74 -9.19
N PRO A 87 1.76 -10.90 -9.88
CA PRO A 87 2.45 -12.08 -9.37
C PRO A 87 3.97 -11.82 -9.29
N PRO A 88 4.71 -12.44 -8.35
CA PRO A 88 6.15 -12.20 -8.19
C PRO A 88 6.97 -12.52 -9.47
N ASN A 89 6.47 -13.44 -10.29
CA ASN A 89 7.06 -13.88 -11.55
C ASN A 89 6.66 -13.00 -12.75
N PHE A 90 6.07 -11.82 -12.54
CA PHE A 90 5.56 -10.97 -13.63
C PHE A 90 6.64 -10.61 -14.66
N ARG A 91 7.91 -10.47 -14.24
CA ARG A 91 9.01 -10.05 -15.13
C ARG A 91 9.28 -11.02 -16.29
N SER A 92 9.05 -12.32 -16.09
CA SER A 92 9.30 -13.34 -17.10
C SER A 92 8.04 -13.77 -17.84
N ARG A 93 6.88 -13.79 -17.18
CA ARG A 93 5.64 -14.29 -17.77
C ARG A 93 4.88 -13.25 -18.57
N LEU A 94 4.91 -11.98 -18.16
CA LEU A 94 4.03 -10.94 -18.71
C LEU A 94 4.14 -10.76 -20.23
N CYS A 95 5.36 -10.76 -20.78
CA CYS A 95 5.57 -10.62 -22.23
C CYS A 95 5.21 -11.87 -23.01
N ASN A 96 5.29 -13.05 -22.39
CA ASN A 96 4.91 -14.31 -23.02
C ASN A 96 3.39 -14.49 -23.02
N ASP A 97 2.74 -14.09 -21.93
CA ASP A 97 1.29 -14.20 -21.76
C ASP A 97 0.54 -13.14 -22.60
N HIS A 98 1.16 -11.96 -22.81
CA HIS A 98 0.56 -10.84 -23.56
C HIS A 98 1.55 -10.16 -24.52
N PRO A 99 2.00 -10.84 -25.58
CA PRO A 99 2.96 -10.29 -26.55
C PRO A 99 2.38 -9.11 -27.34
N ASP A 100 1.07 -9.09 -27.55
CA ASP A 100 0.38 -8.04 -28.32
C ASP A 100 0.33 -6.70 -27.57
N LYS A 101 0.47 -6.74 -26.24
CA LYS A 101 0.35 -5.57 -25.37
C LYS A 101 1.71 -5.03 -24.94
N PHE A 102 2.67 -5.91 -24.66
CA PHE A 102 3.93 -5.54 -24.01
C PHE A 102 5.15 -6.05 -24.74
N LYS A 103 6.20 -5.23 -24.75
CA LYS A 103 7.53 -5.58 -25.25
C LYS A 103 8.58 -5.23 -24.21
N THR A 104 9.65 -6.03 -24.13
CA THR A 104 10.83 -5.68 -23.33
C THR A 104 11.87 -5.00 -24.21
N VAL A 105 12.45 -3.91 -23.70
CA VAL A 105 13.50 -3.15 -24.36
C VAL A 105 14.63 -2.88 -23.38
N ASP A 106 15.86 -3.12 -23.82
CA ASP A 106 17.05 -2.79 -23.05
C ASP A 106 17.34 -1.28 -23.15
N THR A 107 17.34 -0.61 -22.00
CA THR A 107 17.69 0.81 -21.86
C THR A 107 19.05 0.91 -21.18
N SER A 108 19.70 2.08 -21.26
CA SER A 108 20.95 2.37 -20.52
C SER A 108 20.86 2.12 -19.01
N TYR A 109 19.66 2.23 -18.44
CA TYR A 109 19.37 1.97 -17.02
C TYR A 109 18.93 0.52 -16.72
N GLY A 110 18.88 -0.35 -17.72
CA GLY A 110 18.44 -1.74 -17.62
C GLY A 110 17.19 -2.07 -18.44
N ARG A 111 16.62 -3.26 -18.23
CA ARG A 111 15.42 -3.74 -18.93
C ARG A 111 14.19 -2.93 -18.56
N ALA A 112 13.52 -2.38 -19.57
CA ALA A 112 12.26 -1.67 -19.46
C ALA A 112 11.13 -2.42 -20.17
N LEU A 113 9.92 -2.25 -19.65
CA LEU A 113 8.68 -2.67 -20.27
C LEU A 113 8.14 -1.52 -21.11
N GLU A 114 7.92 -1.76 -22.39
CA GLU A 114 7.36 -0.83 -23.36
C GLU A 114 5.96 -1.28 -23.77
N LEU A 115 5.08 -0.30 -23.96
CA LEU A 115 3.75 -0.53 -24.52
C LEU A 115 3.81 -0.71 -26.04
N VAL A 116 3.21 -1.79 -26.54
CA VAL A 116 3.12 -2.06 -27.99
C VAL A 116 1.86 -1.44 -28.58
N PHE A 117 0.72 -1.61 -27.91
CA PHE A 117 -0.58 -1.18 -28.39
C PHE A 117 -1.25 -0.20 -27.43
N TRP A 118 -1.67 0.95 -27.96
CA TRP A 118 -2.44 1.94 -27.23
C TRP A 118 -3.94 1.67 -27.36
N ASP A 119 -4.56 1.14 -26.31
CA ASP A 119 -6.00 0.87 -26.31
C ASP A 119 -6.78 2.09 -25.80
N THR A 120 -7.54 2.73 -26.69
CA THR A 120 -8.38 3.89 -26.37
C THR A 120 -9.52 3.56 -25.41
N ASN A 121 -9.96 2.29 -25.34
CA ASN A 121 -11.04 1.89 -24.44
C ASN A 121 -10.62 1.93 -22.96
N LEU A 122 -9.32 1.79 -22.70
CA LEU A 122 -8.75 1.83 -21.36
C LEU A 122 -8.53 3.26 -20.84
N VAL A 123 -8.63 4.28 -21.71
CA VAL A 123 -8.41 5.70 -21.38
C VAL A 123 -9.52 6.30 -20.48
N LYS A 124 -10.52 5.50 -20.11
CA LYS A 124 -11.55 5.93 -19.16
C LYS A 124 -10.91 6.19 -17.80
N THR A 125 -10.84 7.47 -17.44
CA THR A 125 -10.45 7.93 -16.11
C THR A 125 -11.46 7.46 -15.08
N LEU A 126 -11.00 7.28 -13.84
CA LEU A 126 -11.91 7.08 -12.72
C LEU A 126 -12.99 8.16 -12.72
N PRO A 127 -14.29 7.78 -12.69
CA PRO A 127 -15.37 8.76 -12.64
C PRO A 127 -15.13 9.67 -11.45
N SER A 128 -15.33 10.98 -11.62
CA SER A 128 -15.32 11.90 -10.48
C SER A 128 -16.33 11.38 -9.45
N PRO A 129 -16.03 11.46 -8.14
CA PRO A 129 -16.92 10.93 -7.11
C PRO A 129 -18.26 11.60 -7.32
N GLU A 130 -19.29 10.80 -7.62
CA GLU A 130 -20.61 11.33 -7.94
C GLU A 130 -20.98 12.32 -6.85
N VAL A 131 -21.33 13.54 -7.28
CA VAL A 131 -22.01 14.47 -6.42
C VAL A 131 -23.35 13.79 -6.16
N HIS A 132 -23.42 12.92 -5.15
CA HIS A 132 -24.69 12.44 -4.63
C HIS A 132 -25.55 13.69 -4.52
N SER A 133 -26.53 13.79 -5.41
CA SER A 133 -27.61 14.74 -5.29
C SER A 133 -28.05 14.59 -3.86
N LEU A 134 -27.96 15.65 -3.06
CA LEU A 134 -28.18 15.63 -1.61
C LEU A 134 -29.67 15.35 -1.26
N GLY A 135 -30.36 14.50 -2.04
CA GLY A 135 -31.80 14.32 -2.03
C GLY A 135 -32.55 15.62 -2.29
N LEU A 136 -31.93 16.59 -2.99
CA LEU A 136 -32.59 17.86 -3.27
C LEU A 136 -33.76 17.61 -4.21
N ILE A 137 -34.95 18.01 -3.77
CA ILE A 137 -36.22 17.90 -4.50
C ILE A 137 -36.16 18.67 -5.85
N VAL A 138 -35.25 19.63 -5.97
CA VAL A 138 -35.03 20.45 -7.15
C VAL A 138 -33.55 20.41 -7.53
N GLU A 139 -33.25 20.09 -8.79
CA GLU A 139 -31.92 20.22 -9.41
C GLU A 139 -31.52 21.68 -9.58
N ARG A 140 -31.39 22.41 -8.47
CA ARG A 140 -30.85 23.76 -8.47
C ARG A 140 -29.38 23.70 -8.10
N PRO A 141 -28.47 24.33 -8.88
CA PRO A 141 -27.08 24.45 -8.48
C PRO A 141 -27.01 25.14 -7.11
N LEU A 142 -26.24 24.56 -6.19
CA LEU A 142 -26.07 25.06 -4.83
C LEU A 142 -25.60 26.52 -4.88
N LYS A 143 -26.26 27.39 -4.12
CA LYS A 143 -25.89 28.82 -4.01
C LYS A 143 -24.48 29.01 -3.44
N PHE A 144 -24.01 28.04 -2.65
CA PHE A 144 -22.67 28.00 -2.09
C PHE A 144 -22.01 26.66 -2.42
N LYS A 145 -20.84 26.71 -3.03
CA LYS A 145 -20.03 25.51 -3.30
C LYS A 145 -19.48 24.99 -1.98
N GLN A 146 -19.66 23.70 -1.74
CA GLN A 146 -19.17 23.04 -0.53
C GLN A 146 -18.03 22.11 -0.87
N LEU A 147 -16.92 22.25 -0.15
CA LEU A 147 -15.81 21.31 -0.23
C LEU A 147 -16.16 20.05 0.59
N ARG A 148 -16.09 18.88 -0.05
CA ARG A 148 -16.29 17.61 0.65
C ARG A 148 -15.01 17.22 1.38
N LEU A 149 -14.98 17.49 2.69
CA LEU A 149 -13.92 17.05 3.57
C LEU A 149 -14.42 15.96 4.50
N ARG A 150 -13.49 15.12 4.95
CA ARG A 150 -13.78 14.17 6.03
C ARG A 150 -14.08 14.90 7.33
N LYS A 151 -14.95 14.28 8.14
CA LYS A 151 -15.29 14.76 9.47
C LYS A 151 -14.01 14.96 10.29
N GLY A 152 -13.91 16.11 10.96
CA GLY A 152 -12.76 16.47 11.81
C GLY A 152 -11.62 17.21 11.10
N LEU A 153 -11.67 17.39 9.77
CA LEU A 153 -10.63 18.16 9.06
C LEU A 153 -11.03 19.64 8.92
N ASN A 154 -10.35 20.52 9.66
CA ASN A 154 -10.57 21.96 9.63
C ASN A 154 -9.47 22.66 8.83
N LEU A 155 -9.80 23.17 7.65
CA LEU A 155 -8.88 23.94 6.81
C LEU A 155 -8.98 25.44 7.07
N LYS A 156 -7.85 26.16 6.93
CA LYS A 156 -7.85 27.63 6.93
C LYS A 156 -8.65 28.15 5.73
N ARG A 157 -9.37 29.27 5.89
CA ARG A 157 -10.21 29.87 4.82
C ARG A 157 -9.48 30.02 3.47
N ARG A 158 -8.25 30.54 3.48
CA ARG A 158 -7.43 30.70 2.26
C ARG A 158 -7.19 29.38 1.51
N HIS A 159 -7.01 28.28 2.25
CA HIS A 159 -6.81 26.95 1.67
C HIS A 159 -8.13 26.42 1.11
N GLN A 160 -9.25 26.62 1.82
CA GLN A 160 -10.57 26.27 1.32
C GLN A 160 -10.89 26.99 0.01
N ASP A 161 -10.63 28.29 -0.07
CA ASP A 161 -10.84 29.09 -1.29
C ASP A 161 -9.99 28.59 -2.46
N PHE A 162 -8.74 28.18 -2.19
CA PHE A 162 -7.88 27.56 -3.18
C PHE A 162 -8.47 26.24 -3.72
N LEU A 163 -8.94 25.36 -2.84
CA LEU A 163 -9.52 24.08 -3.24
C LEU A 163 -10.84 24.25 -4.01
N LEU A 164 -11.65 25.25 -3.65
CA LEU A 164 -12.84 25.62 -4.41
C LEU A 164 -12.48 26.06 -5.82
N ARG A 165 -11.48 26.94 -5.99
CA ARG A 165 -10.96 27.34 -7.31
C ARG A 165 -10.36 26.16 -8.08
N PHE A 166 -9.67 25.27 -7.41
CA PHE A 166 -9.10 24.06 -8.01
C PHE A 166 -10.19 23.14 -8.58
N GLY A 167 -11.31 23.00 -7.88
CA GLY A 167 -12.48 22.26 -8.35
C GLY A 167 -13.24 22.93 -9.50
N GLU A 168 -13.05 24.23 -9.73
CA GLU A 168 -13.70 24.96 -10.85
C GLU A 168 -13.02 24.73 -12.20
N ILE A 169 -11.72 24.43 -12.18
CA ILE A 169 -10.97 24.10 -13.38
C ILE A 169 -11.57 22.82 -13.99
N PRO A 170 -11.65 22.66 -15.33
CA PRO A 170 -12.12 21.40 -15.92
C PRO A 170 -11.22 20.22 -15.52
N ASP A 171 -11.80 19.03 -15.41
CA ASP A 171 -11.02 17.82 -15.12
C ASP A 171 -10.13 17.46 -16.31
N ILE A 172 -8.83 17.30 -16.03
CA ILE A 172 -7.82 17.00 -17.04
C ILE A 172 -7.70 15.49 -17.16
N CYS A 173 -7.83 14.97 -18.38
CA CYS A 173 -7.58 13.56 -18.65
C CYS A 173 -6.04 13.31 -18.65
N PRO A 174 -5.50 12.55 -17.69
CA PRO A 174 -4.05 12.37 -17.54
C PRO A 174 -3.40 11.63 -18.71
N TYR A 175 -4.18 10.89 -19.48
CA TYR A 175 -3.75 10.11 -20.65
C TYR A 175 -3.62 10.94 -21.93
N LYS A 176 -4.34 12.07 -22.04
CA LYS A 176 -4.35 12.92 -23.25
C LYS A 176 -3.38 14.08 -23.14
N THR A 177 -3.23 14.64 -21.94
CA THR A 177 -2.40 15.83 -21.71
C THR A 177 -0.99 15.42 -21.28
N THR A 178 -0.01 15.78 -22.09
CA THR A 178 1.40 15.48 -21.79
C THR A 178 1.93 16.44 -20.72
N ALA A 179 2.78 15.94 -19.81
CA ALA A 179 3.42 16.80 -18.78
C ALA A 179 4.24 17.96 -19.36
N ALA A 180 4.72 17.82 -20.60
CA ALA A 180 5.54 18.82 -21.28
C ALA A 180 4.72 19.99 -21.85
N GLU A 181 3.41 19.80 -22.07
CA GLU A 181 2.52 20.84 -22.61
C GLU A 181 2.13 21.86 -21.54
N LEU A 182 2.22 21.48 -20.27
CA LEU A 182 1.81 22.32 -19.15
C LEU A 182 3.00 23.08 -18.56
N GLN A 183 2.77 24.35 -18.22
CA GLN A 183 3.76 25.14 -17.49
C GLN A 183 4.03 24.51 -16.12
N LYS A 184 5.32 24.37 -15.79
CA LYS A 184 5.74 23.86 -14.48
C LYS A 184 5.19 24.78 -13.39
N GLU A 185 4.60 24.17 -12.35
CA GLU A 185 4.02 24.87 -11.19
C GLU A 185 2.68 25.60 -11.46
N SER A 186 2.05 25.40 -12.63
CA SER A 186 0.68 25.87 -12.86
C SER A 186 -0.35 25.03 -12.09
N ILE A 187 -1.53 25.61 -11.83
CA ILE A 187 -2.65 24.91 -11.20
C ILE A 187 -3.15 23.75 -12.08
N GLU A 188 -3.03 23.89 -13.41
CA GLU A 188 -3.35 22.83 -14.37
C GLU A 188 -2.35 21.66 -14.28
N ALA A 189 -1.06 21.94 -14.11
CA ALA A 189 -0.04 20.92 -13.91
C ALA A 189 -0.25 20.17 -12.58
N GLU A 190 -0.62 20.89 -11.52
CA GLU A 190 -1.03 20.29 -10.25
C GLU A 190 -2.27 19.42 -10.41
N LYS A 191 -3.27 19.88 -11.16
CA LYS A 191 -4.48 19.11 -11.43
C LYS A 191 -4.21 17.83 -12.23
N ARG A 192 -3.33 17.88 -13.23
CA ARG A 192 -2.85 16.69 -13.94
C ARG A 192 -2.14 15.74 -12.96
N ALA A 193 -1.24 16.24 -12.12
CA ALA A 193 -0.50 15.40 -11.17
C ALA A 193 -1.44 14.72 -10.18
N CYS A 194 -2.43 15.43 -9.62
CA CYS A 194 -3.48 14.83 -8.77
C CYS A 194 -4.26 13.77 -9.53
N SER A 195 -4.61 14.03 -10.80
CA SER A 195 -5.34 13.07 -11.64
C SER A 195 -4.53 11.80 -11.90
N VAL A 196 -3.22 11.92 -12.16
CA VAL A 196 -2.32 10.76 -12.33
C VAL A 196 -2.22 9.97 -11.03
N VAL A 197 -2.00 10.62 -9.90
CA VAL A 197 -1.90 9.93 -8.60
C VAL A 197 -3.22 9.24 -8.25
N ARG A 198 -4.35 9.90 -8.49
CA ARG A 198 -5.70 9.34 -8.28
C ARG A 198 -5.92 8.09 -9.14
N GLU A 199 -5.54 8.13 -10.41
CA GLU A 199 -5.64 6.98 -11.32
C GLU A 199 -4.72 5.83 -10.88
N VAL A 200 -3.48 6.11 -10.50
CA VAL A 200 -2.53 5.10 -9.99
C VAL A 200 -3.07 4.45 -8.71
N LEU A 201 -3.54 5.24 -7.74
CA LEU A 201 -4.11 4.74 -6.49
C LEU A 201 -5.41 3.95 -6.74
N GLY A 202 -6.26 4.37 -7.67
CA GLY A 202 -7.48 3.62 -7.96
C GLY A 202 -7.24 2.29 -8.66
N MET A 203 -6.07 2.08 -9.29
CA MET A 203 -5.68 0.77 -9.82
C MET A 203 -5.16 -0.20 -8.74
N THR A 204 -4.68 0.31 -7.60
CA THR A 204 -4.13 -0.53 -6.53
C THR A 204 -5.24 -1.23 -5.76
N ILE A 205 -4.91 -2.42 -5.24
CA ILE A 205 -5.87 -3.31 -4.59
C ILE A 205 -6.49 -2.64 -3.34
N GLU A 206 -5.65 -2.01 -2.53
CA GLU A 206 -6.06 -1.40 -1.26
C GLU A 206 -6.30 0.11 -1.38
N LYS A 207 -6.34 0.64 -2.61
CA LYS A 207 -6.45 2.07 -2.92
C LYS A 207 -5.44 2.93 -2.14
N ARG A 208 -4.28 2.35 -1.84
CA ARG A 208 -3.16 2.96 -1.12
C ARG A 208 -1.82 2.57 -1.73
N THR A 209 -0.81 3.43 -1.53
CA THR A 209 0.60 3.18 -1.87
C THR A 209 1.53 3.95 -0.94
N LEU A 210 2.83 3.66 -0.97
CA LEU A 210 3.83 4.49 -0.30
C LEU A 210 4.16 5.74 -1.12
N ILE A 211 4.35 6.89 -0.45
CA ILE A 211 4.82 8.12 -1.12
C ILE A 211 6.15 7.85 -1.83
N ASP A 212 7.03 7.08 -1.21
CA ASP A 212 8.34 6.72 -1.76
C ASP A 212 8.23 5.95 -3.08
N HIS A 213 7.21 5.11 -3.23
CA HIS A 213 6.97 4.42 -4.50
C HIS A 213 6.61 5.46 -5.57
N LEU A 214 5.70 6.39 -5.29
CA LEU A 214 5.31 7.43 -6.24
C LEU A 214 6.45 8.41 -6.59
N THR A 215 7.28 8.78 -5.62
CA THR A 215 8.46 9.64 -5.87
C THR A 215 9.49 8.94 -6.75
N HIS A 216 9.58 7.62 -6.69
CA HIS A 216 10.48 6.83 -7.54
C HIS A 216 10.10 6.86 -9.03
N PHE A 217 8.81 7.01 -9.33
CA PHE A 217 8.26 7.13 -10.70
C PHE A 217 8.01 8.58 -11.14
N ARG A 218 8.58 9.53 -10.41
CA ARG A 218 8.28 10.93 -10.61
C ARG A 218 8.62 11.42 -12.01
N LYS A 219 9.76 10.98 -12.57
CA LYS A 219 10.18 11.39 -13.93
C LYS A 219 9.28 10.78 -14.99
N GLU A 220 8.90 9.52 -14.80
CA GLU A 220 8.09 8.74 -15.72
C GLU A 220 6.67 9.32 -15.84
N PHE A 221 6.05 9.70 -14.72
CA PHE A 221 4.71 10.26 -14.68
C PHE A 221 4.65 11.79 -14.83
N GLY A 222 5.81 12.47 -14.82
CA GLY A 222 5.88 13.93 -14.86
C GLY A 222 5.33 14.60 -13.59
N LEU A 223 5.63 14.02 -12.42
CA LEU A 223 5.18 14.51 -11.12
C LEU A 223 6.10 15.62 -10.56
N PRO A 224 5.61 16.53 -9.71
CA PRO A 224 6.40 17.63 -9.15
C PRO A 224 7.45 17.16 -8.14
N ASN A 225 8.47 18.01 -7.87
CA ASN A 225 9.53 17.76 -6.87
C ASN A 225 8.94 17.49 -5.49
N LYS A 226 7.99 18.33 -5.09
CA LYS A 226 7.39 18.31 -3.77
C LYS A 226 6.11 17.46 -3.78
N LEU A 227 6.19 16.20 -4.22
CA LEU A 227 5.02 15.31 -4.34
C LEU A 227 4.28 15.18 -3.00
N ARG A 228 5.01 14.95 -1.90
CA ARG A 228 4.43 14.93 -0.55
C ARG A 228 3.64 16.20 -0.24
N GLY A 229 4.21 17.36 -0.57
CA GLY A 229 3.56 18.65 -0.36
C GLY A 229 2.30 18.85 -1.20
N LEU A 230 2.28 18.33 -2.43
CA LEU A 230 1.08 18.32 -3.28
C LEU A 230 -0.01 17.43 -2.66
N ILE A 231 0.34 16.23 -2.22
CA ILE A 231 -0.64 15.29 -1.66
C ILE A 231 -1.27 15.84 -0.38
N VAL A 232 -0.45 16.42 0.52
CA VAL A 232 -0.95 17.05 1.76
C VAL A 232 -1.81 18.29 1.49
N ARG A 233 -1.57 18.97 0.37
CA ARG A 233 -2.37 20.15 -0.04
C ARG A 233 -3.78 19.77 -0.49
N HIS A 234 -4.00 18.53 -0.90
CA HIS A 234 -5.27 18.03 -1.44
C HIS A 234 -5.93 16.98 -0.53
N PRO A 235 -6.36 17.36 0.69
CA PRO A 235 -7.00 16.44 1.65
C PRO A 235 -8.38 15.94 1.21
N GLU A 236 -9.01 16.59 0.22
CA GLU A 236 -10.27 16.17 -0.38
C GLU A 236 -10.11 14.93 -1.27
N LEU A 237 -8.92 14.73 -1.86
CA LEU A 237 -8.61 13.59 -2.72
C LEU A 237 -7.79 12.53 -1.98
N PHE A 238 -6.81 12.96 -1.17
CA PHE A 238 -5.82 12.08 -0.58
C PHE A 238 -5.77 12.21 0.93
N TYR A 239 -5.56 11.08 1.59
CA TYR A 239 -5.23 11.02 3.00
C TYR A 239 -3.81 10.49 3.15
N VAL A 240 -3.00 11.15 3.98
CA VAL A 240 -1.64 10.71 4.27
C VAL A 240 -1.61 10.11 5.67
N SER A 241 -1.24 8.83 5.74
CA SER A 241 -1.03 8.12 7.00
C SER A 241 0.46 7.92 7.22
N LEU A 242 0.91 8.33 8.40
CA LEU A 242 2.29 8.15 8.88
C LEU A 242 2.37 6.79 9.58
N LYS A 243 2.97 5.78 8.93
CA LYS A 243 3.19 4.46 9.54
C LYS A 243 4.69 4.28 9.77
N GLY A 244 5.12 4.50 11.02
CA GLY A 244 6.54 4.49 11.39
C GLY A 244 7.30 5.61 10.66
N GLN A 245 8.34 5.24 9.90
CA GLN A 245 9.14 6.20 9.12
C GLN A 245 8.65 6.40 7.68
N ARG A 246 7.63 5.65 7.24
CA ARG A 246 7.16 5.69 5.85
C ARG A 246 5.78 6.31 5.76
N ASP A 247 5.65 7.26 4.85
CA ASP A 247 4.39 7.93 4.57
C ASP A 247 3.62 7.12 3.52
N SER A 248 2.37 6.78 3.83
CA SER A 248 1.45 6.10 2.92
C SER A 248 0.32 7.04 2.49
N VAL A 249 -0.09 6.93 1.24
CA VAL A 249 -1.15 7.72 0.63
C VAL A 249 -2.33 6.81 0.39
N LEU A 250 -3.51 7.26 0.82
CA LEU A 250 -4.78 6.58 0.61
C LEU A 250 -5.68 7.48 -0.23
N LEU A 251 -6.40 6.89 -1.19
CA LEU A 251 -7.40 7.60 -1.98
C LEU A 251 -8.69 7.73 -1.17
N VAL A 252 -9.08 8.95 -0.81
CA VAL A 252 -10.21 9.23 0.10
C VAL A 252 -11.52 8.64 -0.41
N GLU A 253 -11.73 8.68 -1.73
CA GLU A 253 -12.89 8.14 -2.45
C GLU A 253 -13.00 6.62 -2.37
N GLY A 254 -11.91 5.94 -2.01
CA GLY A 254 -11.88 4.49 -1.88
C GLY A 254 -12.47 3.96 -0.59
N PHE A 255 -12.72 4.82 0.40
CA PHE A 255 -13.03 4.41 1.77
C PHE A 255 -14.35 5.00 2.28
N ASP A 256 -15.07 4.24 3.10
CA ASP A 256 -16.20 4.70 3.93
C ASP A 256 -15.76 5.79 4.91
N GLU A 257 -16.70 6.58 5.44
CA GLU A 257 -16.45 7.50 6.57
C GLU A 257 -15.77 6.81 7.77
N LYS A 258 -16.04 5.51 7.97
CA LYS A 258 -15.48 4.65 9.02
C LYS A 258 -14.08 4.10 8.70
N GLY A 259 -13.50 4.46 7.56
CA GLY A 259 -12.16 4.03 7.14
C GLY A 259 -12.08 2.62 6.53
N ARG A 260 -13.21 2.02 6.15
CA ARG A 260 -13.24 0.70 5.49
C ARG A 260 -13.21 0.87 3.97
N LEU A 261 -12.52 -0.01 3.27
CA LEU A 261 -12.49 -0.01 1.80
C LEU A 261 -13.88 -0.30 1.23
N LEU A 262 -14.37 0.56 0.34
CA LEU A 262 -15.70 0.44 -0.28
C LEU A 262 -15.81 -0.82 -1.16
N GLU A 263 -14.76 -1.09 -1.92
CA GLU A 263 -14.70 -2.19 -2.88
C GLU A 263 -13.57 -3.13 -2.48
N LYS A 264 -13.92 -4.25 -1.85
CA LYS A 264 -12.96 -5.27 -1.44
C LYS A 264 -12.73 -6.28 -2.54
N ASP A 265 -11.55 -6.23 -3.16
CA ASP A 265 -11.10 -7.27 -4.10
C ASP A 265 -11.07 -8.66 -3.44
N LYS A 266 -11.37 -9.72 -4.21
CA LYS A 266 -11.33 -11.09 -3.65
C LYS A 266 -9.91 -11.50 -3.25
N SER A 267 -8.86 -10.92 -3.86
CA SER A 267 -7.47 -11.11 -3.42
C SER A 267 -7.29 -10.68 -1.96
N LEU A 268 -7.89 -9.56 -1.54
CA LEU A 268 -7.84 -9.13 -0.14
C LEU A 268 -8.58 -10.10 0.76
N GLN A 269 -9.77 -10.56 0.36
CA GLN A 269 -10.54 -11.52 1.15
C GLN A 269 -9.78 -12.84 1.36
N ILE A 270 -9.09 -13.34 0.33
CA ILE A 270 -8.25 -14.55 0.45
C ILE A 270 -7.07 -14.29 1.40
N ARG A 271 -6.44 -13.11 1.32
CA ARG A 271 -5.35 -12.72 2.24
C ARG A 271 -5.85 -12.54 3.67
N GLU A 272 -7.03 -11.96 3.88
CA GLU A 272 -7.67 -11.82 5.20
C GLU A 272 -7.90 -13.22 5.82
N LYS A 273 -8.48 -14.16 5.07
CA LYS A 273 -8.66 -15.57 5.50
C LYS A 273 -7.34 -16.28 5.82
N LEU A 274 -6.30 -16.06 5.00
CA LEU A 274 -4.98 -16.61 5.30
C LEU A 274 -4.42 -16.03 6.60
N MET A 275 -4.59 -14.73 6.84
CA MET A 275 -4.18 -14.09 8.10
C MET A 275 -4.98 -14.59 9.31
N GLU A 276 -6.27 -14.91 9.13
CA GLU A 276 -7.08 -15.57 10.16
C GLU A 276 -6.48 -16.92 10.54
N LEU A 277 -6.13 -17.77 9.57
CA LEU A 277 -5.43 -19.03 9.85
C LEU A 277 -4.11 -18.80 10.60
N VAL A 278 -3.32 -17.78 10.22
CA VAL A 278 -2.09 -17.42 10.95
C VAL A 278 -2.40 -17.11 12.43
N ARG A 279 -3.44 -16.31 12.68
CA ARG A 279 -3.86 -15.92 14.05
C ARG A 279 -4.34 -17.12 14.86
N GLU A 280 -5.14 -18.01 14.26
CA GLU A 280 -5.57 -19.25 14.89
C GLU A 280 -4.38 -20.13 15.27
N GLY A 281 -3.38 -20.26 14.39
CA GLY A 281 -2.15 -21.00 14.67
C GLY A 281 -1.39 -20.44 15.88
N LYS A 282 -1.31 -19.11 15.99
CA LYS A 282 -0.74 -18.43 17.17
C LYS A 282 -1.57 -18.68 18.44
N ARG A 283 -2.90 -18.63 18.33
CA ARG A 283 -3.83 -18.89 19.46
C ARG A 283 -3.66 -20.32 19.98
N ILE A 284 -3.66 -21.32 19.11
CA ILE A 284 -3.44 -22.73 19.46
C ILE A 284 -2.10 -22.90 20.21
N ARG A 285 -1.03 -22.20 19.78
CA ARG A 285 0.26 -22.26 20.48
C ARG A 285 0.20 -21.63 21.87
N ARG A 286 -0.47 -20.48 22.02
CA ARG A 286 -0.67 -19.82 23.33
C ARG A 286 -1.47 -20.73 24.27
N GLU A 287 -2.53 -21.36 23.80
CA GLU A 287 -3.34 -22.32 24.57
C GLU A 287 -2.54 -23.57 24.97
N LYS A 288 -1.74 -24.15 24.05
CA LYS A 288 -0.86 -25.28 24.37
C LYS A 288 0.20 -24.94 25.42
N ARG A 289 0.76 -23.72 25.40
CA ARG A 289 1.69 -23.26 26.45
C ARG A 289 0.99 -23.15 27.80
N ARG A 290 -0.17 -22.50 27.85
CA ARG A 290 -0.99 -22.37 29.08
C ARG A 290 -1.37 -23.74 29.65
N ALA A 291 -1.74 -24.70 28.80
CA ALA A 291 -2.05 -26.05 29.24
C ALA A 291 -0.84 -26.77 29.88
N ARG A 292 0.38 -26.54 29.38
CA ARG A 292 1.62 -27.07 29.96
C ARG A 292 1.96 -26.42 31.31
N THR A 293 1.74 -25.11 31.45
CA THR A 293 1.96 -24.41 32.73
C THR A 293 0.95 -24.87 33.79
N ASN A 294 -0.32 -25.00 33.43
CA ASN A 294 -1.38 -25.44 34.35
C ASN A 294 -1.24 -26.91 34.77
N THR A 295 -0.63 -27.77 33.93
CA THR A 295 -0.35 -29.18 34.30
C THR A 295 0.89 -29.29 35.18
N ALA A 296 1.89 -28.43 35.00
CA ALA A 296 3.05 -28.36 35.88
C ALA A 296 2.72 -27.87 37.31
N GLU A 297 1.65 -27.09 37.49
CA GLU A 297 1.18 -26.66 38.82
C GLU A 297 0.36 -27.73 39.57
N VAL A 298 -0.06 -28.81 38.92
CA VAL A 298 -0.90 -29.87 39.51
C VAL A 298 -0.11 -31.13 39.88
N ASP A 299 1.09 -31.32 39.33
CA ASP A 299 1.88 -32.55 39.49
C ASP A 299 2.99 -32.48 40.57
N ASP A 300 2.97 -31.50 41.49
CA ASP A 300 3.95 -31.44 42.61
C ASP A 300 3.65 -32.45 43.75
N ILE A 301 2.95 -33.55 43.46
CA ILE A 301 2.79 -34.72 44.35
C ILE A 301 2.68 -36.01 43.52
N ASN A 302 3.75 -36.45 42.83
CA ASN A 302 4.21 -37.84 42.93
C ASN A 302 5.51 -38.06 42.15
N ASP A 303 6.49 -38.60 42.85
CA ASP A 303 7.80 -38.92 42.29
C ASP A 303 7.82 -40.29 41.59
N THR A 304 8.67 -40.38 40.57
CA THR A 304 9.24 -41.60 39.94
C THR A 304 8.33 -42.48 39.05
N ILE A 305 8.57 -42.42 37.72
CA ILE A 305 9.02 -43.55 36.87
C ILE A 305 9.58 -42.98 35.56
N VAL A 306 10.80 -43.41 35.22
CA VAL A 306 11.58 -42.98 34.06
C VAL A 306 11.13 -43.74 32.81
N ASN A 307 10.82 -43.07 31.69
CA ASN A 307 11.16 -43.58 30.36
C ASN A 307 11.13 -42.54 29.22
N PHE A 308 12.34 -42.29 28.70
CA PHE A 308 12.78 -42.00 27.33
C PHE A 308 11.96 -41.09 26.38
N CYS A 309 12.52 -39.89 26.21
CA CYS A 309 12.82 -39.22 24.93
C CYS A 309 11.67 -38.64 24.09
N GLU A 310 11.26 -37.42 24.42
CA GLU A 310 11.25 -36.32 23.44
C GLU A 310 11.93 -35.11 24.08
N THR A 311 13.25 -35.05 23.97
CA THR A 311 13.98 -33.77 24.10
C THR A 311 13.65 -32.96 22.85
N ASP A 312 12.47 -32.35 22.83
CA ASP A 312 12.05 -31.43 21.78
C ASP A 312 12.47 -30.03 22.22
N ASP A 313 13.77 -29.76 22.00
CA ASP A 313 14.43 -28.46 21.88
C ASP A 313 13.90 -27.30 22.74
N ASP A 314 14.52 -27.14 23.91
CA ASP A 314 14.55 -25.92 24.73
C ASP A 314 15.32 -24.74 24.05
N TYR A 315 15.47 -24.78 22.73
CA TYR A 315 16.20 -23.79 21.91
C TYR A 315 15.28 -22.76 21.23
N ASP A 316 14.04 -22.60 21.69
CA ASP A 316 13.10 -21.58 21.17
C ASP A 316 13.03 -20.34 22.09
N ASN A 317 13.87 -20.25 23.13
CA ASN A 317 13.97 -19.11 24.06
C ASN A 317 14.75 -17.90 23.50
N TYR A 318 15.18 -17.94 22.24
CA TYR A 318 15.55 -16.72 21.53
C TYR A 318 14.27 -16.06 21.03
N ASP A 319 13.69 -15.27 21.94
CA ASP A 319 12.76 -14.19 21.66
C ASP A 319 13.42 -13.18 20.69
N VAL A 320 13.53 -13.56 19.43
CA VAL A 320 13.89 -12.63 18.36
C VAL A 320 12.63 -11.84 18.01
N GLY A 321 12.52 -10.65 18.60
CA GLY A 321 11.75 -9.43 18.27
C GLY A 321 10.93 -9.33 16.97
N PHE A 322 10.23 -10.40 16.59
CA PHE A 322 9.37 -10.52 15.42
C PHE A 322 7.90 -10.61 15.82
N GLU A 323 7.57 -10.71 17.12
CA GLU A 323 6.19 -10.67 17.60
C GLU A 323 5.50 -9.36 17.20
N ASN A 324 6.25 -8.25 17.20
CA ASN A 324 5.76 -6.91 16.85
C ASN A 324 5.49 -6.69 15.35
N LEU A 325 5.90 -7.59 14.43
CA LEU A 325 5.76 -7.34 12.99
C LEU A 325 4.30 -7.39 12.51
N PHE A 326 3.44 -8.08 13.25
CA PHE A 326 2.01 -8.25 12.92
C PHE A 326 1.06 -7.75 14.02
N GLU A 327 1.58 -7.23 15.13
CA GLU A 327 0.77 -6.76 16.27
C GLU A 327 0.31 -5.30 16.14
N SER A 328 0.85 -4.49 15.22
CA SER A 328 0.47 -3.07 15.10
C SER A 328 -0.94 -2.82 14.53
N GLU A 329 -1.78 -3.84 14.33
CA GLU A 329 -3.11 -3.67 13.71
C GLU A 329 -4.29 -4.28 14.46
N CYS A 330 -4.14 -4.93 15.62
CA CYS A 330 -5.30 -5.51 16.32
C CYS A 330 -5.16 -5.59 17.86
N SER A 331 -5.61 -4.55 18.56
CA SER A 331 -6.26 -4.57 19.90
C SER A 331 -6.59 -3.12 20.27
N ASP A 332 -7.80 -2.63 20.00
CA ASP A 332 -9.02 -2.69 20.85
C ASP A 332 -8.76 -1.98 22.20
N LEU A 333 -9.25 -0.76 22.42
CA LEU A 333 -10.62 -0.45 22.87
C LEU A 333 -11.11 -1.42 23.94
N GLU A 334 -10.44 -1.40 25.09
CA GLU A 334 -11.10 -1.65 26.36
C GLU A 334 -11.13 -0.33 27.16
N ASP A 335 -12.35 -0.01 27.55
CA ASP A 335 -12.80 1.16 28.29
C ASP A 335 -12.41 0.95 29.76
N ASP A 336 -11.43 1.71 30.24
CA ASP A 336 -11.25 1.96 31.68
C ASP A 336 -11.28 3.47 31.89
N HIS A 337 -12.44 3.91 32.34
CA HIS A 337 -12.67 5.23 32.90
C HIS A 337 -11.86 5.33 34.20
N ASP A 338 -10.82 6.15 34.22
CA ASP A 338 -10.44 6.84 35.44
C ASP A 338 -9.89 8.23 35.12
N GLU A 339 -10.61 9.21 35.67
CA GLU A 339 -10.28 10.63 35.60
C GLU A 339 -8.97 10.88 36.36
N ASN A 340 -7.98 11.46 35.67
CA ASN A 340 -7.14 12.50 36.27
C ASN A 340 -6.55 13.34 35.16
N GLY A 341 -6.94 14.61 35.16
CA GLY A 341 -6.45 15.61 34.21
C GLY A 341 -5.02 16.00 34.52
N GLU A 342 -4.19 16.06 33.49
CA GLU A 342 -3.04 16.96 33.47
C GLU A 342 -2.83 17.50 32.06
N LEU A 343 -3.14 18.79 31.96
CA LEU A 343 -2.96 19.67 30.82
C LEU A 343 -1.48 20.04 30.72
N LEU A 344 -0.77 19.57 29.70
CA LEU A 344 0.61 20.01 29.45
C LEU A 344 0.83 20.45 28.00
N SER A 345 0.63 21.76 27.84
CA SER A 345 1.41 22.73 27.07
C SER A 345 2.01 22.30 25.73
N TYR A 346 1.46 22.90 24.68
CA TYR A 346 2.24 23.35 23.53
C TYR A 346 3.46 24.13 24.03
N ARG A 347 4.66 23.64 23.70
CA ARG A 347 5.87 24.46 23.76
C ARG A 347 6.46 24.56 22.37
N ASP A 348 6.55 25.81 21.97
CA ASP A 348 7.15 26.36 20.78
C ASP A 348 8.53 25.79 20.46
N ASN A 349 8.77 25.62 19.17
CA ASN A 349 10.02 26.02 18.52
C ASN A 349 9.65 26.71 17.21
N ALA A 350 9.25 27.97 17.37
CA ALA A 350 9.77 29.17 16.73
C ALA A 350 10.25 29.09 15.25
N GLU A 351 9.58 29.92 14.46
CA GLU A 351 10.18 30.96 13.61
C GLU A 351 10.91 30.53 12.33
N PHE A 352 10.20 30.62 11.21
CA PHE A 352 10.72 31.27 10.01
C PHE A 352 9.53 31.79 9.22
N TRP A 353 9.25 33.10 9.30
CA TRP A 353 8.70 34.00 8.27
C TRP A 353 8.33 35.33 8.95
N THR A 354 9.21 36.31 8.90
CA THR A 354 8.82 37.73 8.87
C THR A 354 9.54 38.35 7.68
N ALA A 355 8.77 38.63 6.63
CA ALA A 355 9.17 39.55 5.59
C ALA A 355 8.50 40.88 5.94
N ASP A 356 9.29 41.80 6.51
CA ASP A 356 8.91 43.19 6.57
C ASP A 356 9.52 43.91 5.36
N VAL A 357 8.60 44.43 4.55
CA VAL A 357 8.77 45.32 3.41
C VAL A 357 8.91 46.73 4.01
N GLU A 358 9.90 47.56 3.64
CA GLU A 358 9.85 48.64 2.62
C GLU A 358 10.81 49.78 3.09
N PRO A 359 10.94 50.95 2.41
CA PRO A 359 11.45 51.29 1.07
C PRO A 359 12.75 52.15 1.16
N PHE A 360 13.39 52.49 0.02
CA PHE A 360 13.66 53.87 -0.44
C PHE A 360 14.77 53.96 -1.52
N LEU A 361 14.35 54.60 -2.62
CA LEU A 361 14.99 55.36 -3.69
C LEU A 361 16.52 55.68 -3.70
N ASN A 362 17.00 55.61 -4.95
CA ASN A 362 18.01 56.45 -5.65
C ASN A 362 19.51 56.31 -5.35
N GLY A 363 20.27 56.14 -6.43
CA GLY A 363 21.67 56.58 -6.51
C GLY A 363 22.53 55.73 -7.43
N GLN A 364 22.95 56.30 -8.56
CA GLN A 364 23.84 55.74 -9.57
C GLN A 364 25.22 55.34 -9.00
N ALA A 365 25.83 54.30 -9.55
CA ALA A 365 27.08 54.41 -10.33
C ALA A 365 27.66 53.01 -10.64
N GLU A 366 28.22 52.96 -11.85
CA GLU A 366 28.98 51.90 -12.49
C GLU A 366 30.09 51.29 -11.61
N GLN A 367 30.33 49.98 -11.72
CA GLN A 367 31.47 49.44 -12.49
C GLN A 367 31.59 47.91 -12.34
N SER A 368 31.88 47.33 -13.49
CA SER A 368 32.29 45.95 -13.80
C SER A 368 33.34 45.36 -12.85
N LEU A 369 33.25 44.04 -12.59
CA LEU A 369 34.35 43.07 -12.71
C LEU A 369 33.84 41.65 -12.38
N GLU A 370 33.68 40.83 -13.42
CA GLU A 370 33.87 39.37 -13.37
C GLU A 370 35.39 39.06 -13.36
N PRO A 371 35.84 37.79 -13.29
CA PRO A 371 35.38 36.65 -12.48
C PRO A 371 36.58 35.91 -11.84
N TRP A 372 36.33 34.92 -10.96
CA TRP A 372 37.06 33.65 -10.87
C TRP A 372 36.10 32.54 -10.41
#